data_AF-A0A846YNH1-F1
#
_entry.id   AF-A0A846YNH1-F1
#
_cell.length_a   1.000
_cell.length_b   1.000
_cell.length_c   1.000
_cell.angle_alpha   90.00
_cell.angle_beta   90.00
_cell.angle_gamma   90.00
#
_symmetry.space_group_name_H-M   'P 1'
#
loop_
_entity.id
_entity.type
_entity.pdbx_description
1 polymer ?
#
loop_
_entity_poly.entity_id
_entity_poly.type
_entity_poly.pdbx_seq_one_letter_code
_entity_poly.pdbx_strand_id
1 'polypeptide(L)'
;MDDMRAQAEAIEDFAADLRELRESVGNPSFREMSGRSGAISHTTLHEATKGNRLPSWGTTAEFVKACGADPDAFRERWEAANRAVRSVTVGRSEVALPAGEVAATSVAESHAVHVSIGPPEPVPATSVSPPAPPEDGAGPAASRGRGRFGRVRLVALATVVVGAGAVVVVVVAVNRGSGAGGDGLKPVGGQSKAVLSPADCPVQATNPPPAPPTHKGDAAAFIADITLPDCTRVGGGKTVTKVWRLKNAGKVPWEGYSLRRLDVPQQADQCQTISDVPIDDTRPGKMVDIRTEITTPKKPGLCYVRFKMVDASGKVVFPGNRPVNFQIIVG
;
A
#
# COMPACT_ATOMS: atom_id res chain seq x y z
N MET A 1 -27.32 16.44 -23.08
CA MET A 1 -27.74 16.19 -21.67
C MET A 1 -28.00 14.72 -21.44
N ASP A 2 -28.41 13.98 -22.47
CA ASP A 2 -28.71 12.54 -22.42
C ASP A 2 -27.51 11.69 -21.98
N ASP A 3 -26.30 12.03 -22.42
CA ASP A 3 -25.06 11.33 -22.01
C ASP A 3 -24.82 11.39 -20.48
N MET A 4 -24.96 12.56 -19.85
CA MET A 4 -24.77 12.69 -18.39
C MET A 4 -25.85 11.96 -17.61
N ARG A 5 -27.08 11.93 -18.14
CA ARG A 5 -28.19 11.16 -17.56
C ARG A 5 -27.92 9.66 -17.65
N ALA A 6 -27.49 9.19 -18.82
CA ALA A 6 -27.13 7.79 -19.05
C ALA A 6 -25.95 7.34 -18.18
N GLN A 7 -24.98 8.21 -17.90
CA GLN A 7 -23.90 7.92 -16.95
C GLN A 7 -24.43 7.79 -15.51
N ALA A 8 -25.25 8.74 -15.06
CA ALA A 8 -25.80 8.70 -13.71
C ALA A 8 -26.67 7.46 -13.50
N GLU A 9 -27.48 7.13 -14.51
CA GLU A 9 -28.31 5.91 -14.57
C GLU A 9 -27.43 4.66 -14.50
N ALA A 10 -26.39 4.55 -15.33
CA ALA A 10 -25.49 3.38 -15.29
C ALA A 10 -24.74 3.20 -13.96
N ILE A 11 -24.42 4.29 -13.24
CA ILE A 11 -23.81 4.22 -11.91
C ILE A 11 -24.83 3.76 -10.87
N GLU A 12 -26.04 4.33 -10.92
CA GLU A 12 -27.12 4.00 -9.99
C GLU A 12 -27.60 2.56 -10.17
N ASP A 13 -27.79 2.10 -11.41
CA ASP A 13 -28.16 0.73 -11.76
C ASP A 13 -27.13 -0.26 -11.21
N PHE A 14 -25.83 0.00 -11.43
CA PHE A 14 -24.79 -0.89 -10.91
C PHE A 14 -24.73 -0.88 -9.37
N ALA A 15 -25.01 0.26 -8.73
CA ALA A 15 -25.11 0.30 -7.27
C ALA A 15 -26.36 -0.44 -6.76
N ALA A 16 -27.45 -0.43 -7.52
CA ALA A 16 -28.65 -1.21 -7.24
C ALA A 16 -28.38 -2.71 -7.34
N ASP A 17 -27.67 -3.18 -8.37
CA ASP A 17 -27.23 -4.57 -8.51
C ASP A 17 -26.45 -5.07 -7.27
N LEU A 18 -25.56 -4.23 -6.71
CA LEU A 18 -24.82 -4.57 -5.50
C LEU A 18 -25.73 -4.61 -4.26
N ARG A 19 -26.71 -3.73 -4.18
CA ARG A 19 -27.72 -3.74 -3.10
C ARG A 19 -28.60 -4.99 -3.20
N GLU A 20 -29.07 -5.33 -4.38
CA GLU A 20 -29.88 -6.53 -4.64
C GLU A 20 -29.10 -7.80 -4.31
N LEU A 21 -27.83 -7.90 -4.73
CA LEU A 21 -26.98 -9.02 -4.35
C LEU A 21 -26.90 -9.15 -2.83
N ARG A 22 -26.63 -8.05 -2.13
CA ARG A 22 -26.52 -8.04 -0.67
C ARG A 22 -27.84 -8.45 -0.01
N GLU A 23 -28.97 -8.00 -0.52
CA GLU A 23 -30.30 -8.40 -0.05
C GLU A 23 -30.57 -9.88 -0.27
N SER A 24 -30.22 -10.42 -1.45
CA SER A 24 -30.44 -11.84 -1.82
C SER A 24 -29.74 -12.83 -0.89
N VAL A 25 -28.66 -12.40 -0.21
CA VAL A 25 -27.87 -13.22 0.72
C VAL A 25 -28.16 -12.91 2.19
N GLY A 26 -29.30 -12.28 2.47
CA GLY A 26 -29.76 -11.99 3.84
C GLY A 26 -29.30 -10.65 4.40
N ASN A 27 -28.88 -9.72 3.53
CA ASN A 27 -28.48 -8.36 3.87
C ASN A 27 -27.42 -8.26 4.99
N PRO A 28 -26.29 -8.99 4.91
CA PRO A 28 -25.24 -8.95 5.93
C PRO A 28 -24.76 -7.52 6.13
N SER A 29 -24.42 -7.15 7.36
CA SER A 29 -23.88 -5.82 7.65
C SER A 29 -22.55 -5.61 6.91
N PHE A 30 -22.24 -4.37 6.53
CA PHE A 30 -20.96 -4.07 5.90
C PHE A 30 -19.76 -4.44 6.77
N ARG A 31 -19.95 -4.51 8.11
CA ARG A 31 -18.92 -4.96 9.05
C ARG A 31 -18.64 -6.45 8.93
N GLU A 32 -19.69 -7.26 8.83
CA GLU A 32 -19.56 -8.70 8.59
C GLU A 32 -18.95 -8.97 7.21
N MET A 33 -19.42 -8.27 6.18
CA MET A 33 -18.87 -8.39 4.82
C MET A 33 -17.37 -8.02 4.78
N SER A 34 -16.98 -6.95 5.48
CA SER A 34 -15.58 -6.56 5.63
C SER A 34 -14.75 -7.65 6.32
N GLY A 35 -15.29 -8.27 7.37
CA GLY A 35 -14.67 -9.43 8.02
C GLY A 35 -14.53 -10.65 7.11
N ARG A 36 -15.51 -10.90 6.24
CA ARG A 36 -15.50 -12.02 5.27
C ARG A 36 -14.49 -11.81 4.13
N SER A 37 -14.44 -10.60 3.56
CA SER A 37 -13.48 -10.28 2.49
C SER A 37 -12.05 -10.19 3.03
N GLY A 38 -11.85 -9.58 4.21
CA GLY A 38 -10.52 -9.33 4.77
C GLY A 38 -9.66 -8.35 3.98
N ALA A 39 -10.09 -7.94 2.77
CA ALA A 39 -9.37 -7.05 1.87
C ALA A 39 -9.97 -5.64 1.80
N ILE A 40 -11.24 -5.46 2.18
CA ILE A 40 -11.95 -4.17 2.05
C ILE A 40 -12.70 -3.80 3.34
N SER A 41 -12.67 -2.51 3.68
CA SER A 41 -13.33 -1.95 4.86
C SER A 41 -14.86 -1.83 4.72
N HIS A 42 -15.58 -1.86 5.85
CA HIS A 42 -17.03 -1.67 5.89
C HIS A 42 -17.48 -0.33 5.30
N THR A 43 -16.70 0.75 5.47
CA THR A 43 -17.02 2.06 4.88
C THR A 43 -16.86 2.06 3.36
N THR A 44 -15.84 1.38 2.82
CA THR A 44 -15.67 1.22 1.37
C THR A 44 -16.81 0.40 0.75
N LEU A 45 -17.24 -0.66 1.42
CA LEU A 45 -18.40 -1.47 0.99
C LEU A 45 -19.70 -0.65 1.03
N HIS A 46 -19.89 0.17 2.06
CA HIS A 46 -21.01 1.10 2.12
C HIS A 46 -20.98 2.13 0.98
N GLU A 47 -19.83 2.76 0.71
CA GLU A 47 -19.70 3.72 -0.40
C GLU A 47 -19.98 3.08 -1.77
N ALA A 48 -19.62 1.81 -1.98
CA ALA A 48 -19.89 1.11 -3.24
C ALA A 48 -21.40 0.99 -3.55
N THR A 49 -22.26 1.05 -2.53
CA THR A 49 -23.73 0.92 -2.68
C THR A 49 -24.48 2.24 -2.85
N LYS A 50 -23.78 3.39 -2.75
CA LYS A 50 -24.43 4.72 -2.72
C LYS A 50 -24.85 5.28 -4.08
N GLY A 51 -24.41 4.70 -5.19
CA GLY A 51 -24.74 5.20 -6.54
C GLY A 51 -24.16 6.58 -6.89
N ASN A 52 -23.26 7.12 -6.06
CA ASN A 52 -22.62 8.41 -6.31
C ASN A 52 -21.38 8.32 -7.21
N ARG A 53 -20.83 7.11 -7.36
CA ARG A 53 -19.66 6.80 -8.21
C ARG A 53 -19.62 5.31 -8.48
N LEU A 54 -19.10 4.92 -9.66
CA LEU A 54 -18.85 3.52 -9.96
C LEU A 54 -17.68 3.00 -9.09
N PRO A 55 -17.86 1.91 -8.31
CA PRO A 55 -16.75 1.30 -7.55
C PRO A 55 -15.70 0.69 -8.50
N SER A 56 -14.48 0.53 -8.01
CA SER A 56 -13.43 -0.16 -8.78
C SER A 56 -13.75 -1.66 -8.94
N TRP A 57 -13.19 -2.31 -9.96
CA TRP A 57 -13.36 -3.76 -10.13
C TRP A 57 -12.90 -4.57 -8.91
N GLY A 58 -11.78 -4.20 -8.28
CA GLY A 58 -11.33 -4.86 -7.06
C GLY A 58 -12.33 -4.71 -5.92
N THR A 59 -12.95 -3.53 -5.79
CA THR A 59 -14.02 -3.29 -4.81
C THR A 59 -15.27 -4.13 -5.10
N THR A 60 -15.68 -4.20 -6.36
CA THR A 60 -16.80 -5.04 -6.79
C THR A 60 -16.52 -6.51 -6.51
N ALA A 61 -15.35 -7.04 -6.91
CA ALA A 61 -15.02 -8.45 -6.75
C ALA A 61 -15.04 -8.87 -5.27
N GLU A 62 -14.46 -8.05 -4.39
CA GLU A 62 -14.46 -8.34 -2.94
C GLU A 62 -15.84 -8.16 -2.29
N PHE A 63 -16.66 -7.21 -2.77
CA PHE A 63 -18.05 -7.09 -2.35
C PHE A 63 -18.84 -8.37 -2.70
N VAL A 64 -18.70 -8.84 -3.95
CA VAL A 64 -19.38 -10.04 -4.46
C VAL A 64 -18.90 -11.30 -3.71
N LYS A 65 -17.60 -11.45 -3.47
CA LYS A 65 -17.04 -12.53 -2.62
C LYS A 65 -17.56 -12.47 -1.20
N ALA A 66 -17.68 -11.29 -0.59
CA ALA A 66 -18.21 -11.14 0.77
C ALA A 66 -19.70 -11.53 0.88
N CYS A 67 -20.43 -11.41 -0.22
CA CYS A 67 -21.78 -11.96 -0.37
C CYS A 67 -21.80 -13.47 -0.65
N GLY A 68 -20.64 -14.09 -0.95
CA GLY A 68 -20.55 -15.51 -1.29
C GLY A 68 -20.90 -15.84 -2.74
N ALA A 69 -20.92 -14.85 -3.63
CA ALA A 69 -21.16 -15.03 -5.05
C ALA A 69 -19.84 -15.02 -5.85
N ASP A 70 -19.90 -15.51 -7.09
CA ASP A 70 -18.78 -15.50 -8.03
C ASP A 70 -18.56 -14.08 -8.61
N PRO A 71 -17.37 -13.46 -8.43
CA PRO A 71 -17.04 -12.18 -9.02
C PRO A 71 -17.25 -12.12 -10.53
N ASP A 72 -16.90 -13.17 -11.27
CA ASP A 72 -16.88 -13.12 -12.73
C ASP A 72 -18.30 -12.91 -13.32
N ALA A 73 -19.35 -13.32 -12.60
CA ALA A 73 -20.75 -13.06 -12.94
C ALA A 73 -21.17 -11.57 -12.90
N PHE A 74 -20.33 -10.70 -12.32
CA PHE A 74 -20.52 -9.25 -12.28
C PHE A 74 -19.57 -8.49 -13.22
N ARG A 75 -18.62 -9.18 -13.87
CA ARG A 75 -17.57 -8.54 -14.67
C ARG A 75 -18.15 -7.79 -15.86
N GLU A 76 -19.02 -8.42 -16.62
CA GLU A 76 -19.62 -7.84 -17.82
C GLU A 76 -20.49 -6.61 -17.47
N ARG A 77 -21.31 -6.72 -16.42
CA ARG A 77 -22.16 -5.62 -15.93
C ARG A 77 -21.33 -4.43 -15.46
N TRP A 78 -20.26 -4.69 -14.72
CA TRP A 78 -19.31 -3.66 -14.31
C TRP A 78 -18.63 -2.98 -15.50
N GLU A 79 -18.24 -3.74 -16.53
CA GLU A 79 -17.66 -3.20 -17.75
C GLU A 79 -18.62 -2.35 -18.55
N ALA A 80 -19.90 -2.74 -18.65
CA ALA A 80 -20.94 -1.96 -19.30
C ALA A 80 -21.14 -0.60 -18.61
N ALA A 81 -21.26 -0.59 -17.28
CA ALA A 81 -21.35 0.65 -16.51
C ALA A 81 -20.08 1.50 -16.67
N ASN A 82 -18.89 0.89 -16.64
CA ASN A 82 -17.62 1.59 -16.85
C ASN A 82 -17.49 2.16 -18.28
N ARG A 83 -18.07 1.51 -19.31
CA ARG A 83 -18.14 2.07 -20.68
C ARG A 83 -19.03 3.31 -20.73
N ALA A 84 -20.21 3.28 -20.11
CA ALA A 84 -21.12 4.43 -20.03
C ALA A 84 -20.49 5.61 -19.27
N VAL A 85 -19.77 5.35 -18.18
CA VAL A 85 -19.01 6.39 -17.45
C VAL A 85 -17.89 6.99 -18.31
N ARG A 86 -17.26 6.17 -19.18
CA ARG A 86 -16.18 6.61 -20.08
C ARG A 86 -16.68 7.36 -21.31
N SER A 87 -17.82 7.00 -21.90
CA SER A 87 -18.34 7.62 -23.13
C SER A 87 -18.63 9.12 -22.95
N VAL A 88 -19.21 9.53 -21.81
CA VAL A 88 -19.45 10.96 -21.49
C VAL A 88 -18.14 11.72 -21.29
N THR A 89 -17.14 11.05 -20.71
CA THR A 89 -15.81 11.64 -20.50
C THR A 89 -15.12 11.94 -21.84
N VAL A 90 -15.36 11.10 -22.86
CA VAL A 90 -14.85 11.26 -24.22
C VAL A 90 -15.67 12.29 -25.02
N GLY A 91 -17.00 12.23 -24.98
CA GLY A 91 -17.87 13.20 -25.67
C GLY A 91 -17.73 14.64 -25.17
N ARG A 92 -17.41 14.83 -23.88
CA ARG A 92 -17.06 16.16 -23.32
C ARG A 92 -15.71 16.69 -23.82
N SER A 93 -14.84 15.83 -24.35
CA SER A 93 -13.55 16.22 -24.94
C SER A 93 -13.66 16.56 -26.44
N GLU A 94 -14.64 16.02 -27.17
CA GLU A 94 -14.83 16.30 -28.61
C GLU A 94 -15.62 17.58 -28.91
N VAL A 95 -16.52 18.04 -28.03
CA VAL A 95 -17.34 19.25 -28.25
C VAL A 95 -16.52 20.57 -28.12
N ALA A 96 -15.21 20.48 -27.88
CA ALA A 96 -14.31 21.62 -27.74
C ALA A 96 -13.37 21.80 -28.95
N LEU A 97 -13.91 22.01 -30.15
CA LEU A 97 -13.18 22.54 -31.31
C LEU A 97 -14.10 23.43 -32.17
N PRO A 98 -13.73 24.68 -32.52
CA PRO A 98 -14.24 25.32 -33.73
C PRO A 98 -13.45 24.80 -34.95
N ALA A 99 -14.17 24.67 -36.06
CA ALA A 99 -13.66 24.25 -37.35
C ALA A 99 -12.52 25.16 -37.83
N GLY A 100 -11.41 24.53 -38.22
CA GLY A 100 -10.30 25.12 -38.96
C GLY A 100 -9.91 24.12 -40.04
N GLU A 101 -10.48 24.34 -41.21
CA GLU A 101 -10.23 23.63 -42.47
C GLU A 101 -8.74 23.68 -42.84
N VAL A 102 -8.14 22.52 -43.17
CA VAL A 102 -7.28 22.38 -44.35
C VAL A 102 -7.22 20.93 -44.82
N ALA A 103 -7.27 20.85 -46.14
CA ALA A 103 -7.36 19.73 -47.05
C ALA A 103 -6.39 18.56 -46.83
N ALA A 104 -6.85 17.43 -47.37
CA ALA A 104 -6.19 16.16 -47.54
C ALA A 104 -4.90 16.23 -48.38
N THR A 105 -3.96 15.35 -48.05
CA THR A 105 -3.20 14.62 -49.09
C THR A 105 -2.97 13.19 -48.61
N SER A 106 -3.49 12.24 -49.38
CA SER A 106 -3.19 10.81 -49.28
C SER A 106 -1.88 10.52 -50.01
N VAL A 107 -1.02 9.70 -49.43
CA VAL A 107 -0.14 8.78 -50.19
C VAL A 107 -0.01 7.49 -49.39
N ALA A 108 -0.48 6.39 -49.98
CA ALA A 108 -0.14 5.03 -49.61
C ALA A 108 1.22 4.67 -50.26
N GLU A 109 2.09 3.95 -49.57
CA GLU A 109 2.45 2.54 -49.90
C GLU A 109 3.65 2.01 -49.08
N SER A 110 3.51 0.72 -48.73
CA SER A 110 4.53 -0.32 -48.58
C SER A 110 5.78 -0.09 -47.72
N HIS A 111 5.92 -0.88 -46.65
CA HIS A 111 6.89 -1.99 -46.63
C HIS A 111 6.55 -2.94 -45.46
N ALA A 112 5.95 -4.08 -45.82
CA ALA A 112 5.86 -5.24 -44.95
C ALA A 112 7.24 -5.93 -44.90
N VAL A 113 7.74 -6.22 -43.70
CA VAL A 113 8.80 -7.21 -43.51
C VAL A 113 8.22 -8.33 -42.66
N HIS A 114 7.89 -9.43 -43.34
CA HIS A 114 7.63 -10.72 -42.75
C HIS A 114 8.95 -11.26 -42.16
N VAL A 115 8.97 -11.56 -40.86
CA VAL A 115 9.91 -12.52 -40.29
C VAL A 115 9.08 -13.59 -39.59
N SER A 116 8.83 -14.67 -40.32
CA SER A 116 8.39 -15.94 -39.76
C SER A 116 9.60 -16.63 -39.13
N ILE A 117 9.56 -16.86 -37.82
CA ILE A 117 10.42 -17.86 -37.17
C ILE A 117 9.47 -18.91 -36.60
N GLY A 118 9.50 -20.09 -37.20
CA GLY A 118 8.68 -21.24 -36.82
C GLY A 118 9.04 -21.80 -35.44
N PRO A 119 8.16 -22.61 -34.86
CA PRO A 119 8.34 -23.17 -33.52
C PRO A 119 9.42 -24.26 -33.54
N PRO A 120 10.33 -24.31 -32.56
CA PRO A 120 11.21 -25.47 -32.40
C PRO A 120 10.45 -26.64 -31.75
N GLU A 121 10.43 -27.77 -32.46
CA GLU A 121 10.03 -29.10 -31.98
C GLU A 121 10.96 -29.63 -30.87
N PRO A 122 10.50 -30.63 -30.07
CA PRO A 122 11.08 -30.98 -28.77
C PRO A 122 12.29 -31.91 -28.87
N VAL A 123 13.32 -31.65 -28.06
CA VAL A 123 14.46 -32.54 -27.83
C VAL A 123 14.28 -33.34 -26.52
N PRO A 124 14.80 -34.59 -26.45
CA PRO A 124 14.26 -35.64 -25.59
C PRO A 124 14.67 -35.55 -24.12
N ALA A 125 13.82 -36.14 -23.28
CA ALA A 125 14.01 -36.29 -21.84
C ALA A 125 15.23 -37.16 -21.52
N THR A 126 16.23 -36.58 -20.85
CA THR A 126 17.27 -37.33 -20.17
C THR A 126 16.84 -37.54 -18.72
N SER A 127 16.49 -38.78 -18.39
CA SER A 127 16.20 -39.24 -17.04
C SER A 127 17.45 -39.10 -16.16
N VAL A 128 17.35 -38.31 -15.09
CA VAL A 128 18.31 -38.35 -13.98
C VAL A 128 17.53 -38.66 -12.71
N SER A 129 17.64 -39.90 -12.26
CA SER A 129 17.09 -40.38 -10.99
C SER A 129 17.78 -39.70 -9.80
N PRO A 130 17.06 -39.42 -8.70
CA PRO A 130 17.67 -38.93 -7.46
C PRO A 130 18.42 -40.05 -6.71
N PRO A 131 19.52 -39.75 -6.00
CA PRO A 131 20.18 -40.73 -5.14
C PRO A 131 19.35 -41.01 -3.88
N ALA A 132 19.30 -42.29 -3.51
CA ALA A 132 18.65 -42.85 -2.34
C ALA A 132 19.30 -42.38 -1.01
N PRO A 133 18.55 -42.38 0.11
CA PRO A 133 19.11 -42.10 1.44
C PRO A 133 19.88 -43.32 1.97
N PRO A 134 20.90 -43.13 2.82
CA PRO A 134 21.44 -44.24 3.59
C PRO A 134 20.58 -44.49 4.83
N GLU A 135 19.95 -45.67 4.89
CA GLU A 135 19.54 -46.33 6.13
C GLU A 135 20.59 -47.39 6.49
N ASP A 136 21.07 -47.39 7.74
CA ASP A 136 21.04 -48.55 8.64
C ASP A 136 21.80 -48.26 9.94
N GLY A 137 21.18 -48.63 11.07
CA GLY A 137 21.87 -48.70 12.36
C GLY A 137 20.99 -48.54 13.60
N ALA A 138 20.09 -49.50 13.85
CA ALA A 138 19.36 -49.66 15.12
C ALA A 138 20.31 -49.95 16.31
N GLY A 139 20.29 -49.12 17.37
CA GLY A 139 19.79 -49.47 18.73
C GLY A 139 20.89 -49.90 19.74
N PRO A 140 20.65 -49.99 21.07
CA PRO A 140 19.47 -49.57 21.86
C PRO A 140 19.77 -48.86 23.21
N ALA A 141 18.68 -48.47 23.89
CA ALA A 141 18.42 -48.49 25.35
C ALA A 141 19.14 -47.53 26.34
N ALA A 142 18.36 -46.53 26.78
CA ALA A 142 18.09 -46.10 28.17
C ALA A 142 19.06 -46.47 29.32
N SER A 143 19.50 -45.45 30.07
CA SER A 143 19.46 -45.50 31.55
C SER A 143 19.44 -44.13 32.23
N ARG A 144 18.50 -44.05 33.17
CA ARG A 144 18.26 -43.13 34.29
C ARG A 144 19.48 -42.52 35.01
N GLY A 145 19.25 -41.33 35.57
CA GLY A 145 19.89 -40.79 36.79
C GLY A 145 19.69 -39.27 36.83
N ARG A 146 18.74 -38.66 37.57
CA ARG A 146 18.51 -38.57 39.01
C ARG A 146 19.75 -38.15 39.83
N GLY A 147 19.78 -36.88 40.24
CA GLY A 147 20.73 -36.33 41.22
C GLY A 147 20.74 -34.80 41.16
N ARG A 148 19.85 -34.09 41.88
CA ARG A 148 19.85 -33.74 43.32
C ARG A 148 20.63 -32.43 43.61
N PHE A 149 19.85 -31.43 44.01
CA PHE A 149 20.10 -30.33 44.97
C PHE A 149 21.53 -29.75 45.11
N GLY A 150 21.61 -28.43 44.94
CA GLY A 150 22.60 -27.57 45.59
C GLY A 150 21.98 -26.21 45.90
N ARG A 151 21.45 -26.03 47.11
CA ARG A 151 21.17 -24.71 47.71
C ARG A 151 22.50 -24.09 48.17
N VAL A 152 22.43 -22.81 48.59
CA VAL A 152 23.30 -22.13 49.58
C VAL A 152 24.53 -21.43 48.94
N ARG A 153 24.90 -20.15 49.17
CA ARG A 153 24.59 -19.14 50.20
C ARG A 153 24.93 -17.71 49.72
N LEU A 154 24.21 -16.73 50.26
CA LEU A 154 24.71 -15.38 50.54
C LEU A 154 25.97 -15.45 51.42
N VAL A 155 27.00 -14.67 51.08
CA VAL A 155 28.01 -14.22 52.04
C VAL A 155 28.25 -12.73 51.79
N ALA A 156 27.83 -11.93 52.77
CA ALA A 156 28.39 -10.61 53.00
C ALA A 156 29.65 -10.79 53.87
N LEU A 157 30.72 -10.08 53.53
CA LEU A 157 31.78 -9.77 54.48
C LEU A 157 32.43 -8.45 54.07
N ALA A 158 32.28 -7.48 54.95
CA ALA A 158 32.99 -6.22 54.96
C ALA A 158 34.40 -6.43 55.51
N THR A 159 35.37 -5.74 54.93
CA THR A 159 36.63 -5.39 55.60
C THR A 159 36.94 -3.93 55.32
N VAL A 160 36.91 -3.14 56.39
CA VAL A 160 37.42 -1.77 56.46
C VAL A 160 38.89 -1.84 56.83
N VAL A 161 39.79 -1.22 56.04
CA VAL A 161 41.02 -0.59 56.55
C VAL A 161 41.32 0.68 55.73
N VAL A 162 41.10 1.81 56.40
CA VAL A 162 41.78 3.12 56.38
C VAL A 162 42.64 3.47 55.15
N GLY A 163 42.19 4.48 54.40
CA GLY A 163 43.00 5.27 53.47
C GLY A 163 42.23 6.53 53.08
N ALA A 164 42.77 7.70 53.45
CA ALA A 164 42.13 9.00 53.33
C ALA A 164 41.68 9.35 51.89
N GLY A 165 40.45 9.86 51.74
CA GLY A 165 39.96 10.41 50.48
C GLY A 165 38.45 10.65 50.52
N ALA A 166 38.05 11.89 50.76
CA ALA A 166 36.66 12.32 50.91
C ALA A 166 35.81 12.03 49.65
N VAL A 167 34.66 11.36 49.83
CA VAL A 167 33.55 11.41 48.86
C VAL A 167 32.26 11.62 49.62
N VAL A 168 31.63 12.76 49.33
CA VAL A 168 30.39 13.26 49.93
C VAL A 168 29.20 12.44 49.41
N VAL A 169 28.47 11.78 50.31
CA VAL A 169 27.16 11.17 50.03
C VAL A 169 26.07 12.11 50.54
N VAL A 170 25.37 12.78 49.62
CA VAL A 170 24.19 13.57 49.95
C VAL A 170 22.97 12.65 49.92
N VAL A 171 22.45 12.33 51.11
CA VAL A 171 21.11 11.80 51.30
C VAL A 171 20.18 12.99 51.45
N VAL A 172 19.22 13.18 50.53
CA VAL A 172 18.10 14.10 50.75
C VAL A 172 16.82 13.31 50.84
N ALA A 173 16.21 13.47 52.01
CA ALA A 173 14.98 12.85 52.45
C ALA A 173 13.78 13.31 51.60
N VAL A 174 12.85 12.37 51.42
CA VAL A 174 11.49 12.61 50.97
C VAL A 174 10.78 13.48 52.00
N ASN A 175 10.12 14.56 51.57
CA ASN A 175 9.06 15.14 52.35
C ASN A 175 7.83 15.40 51.49
N ARG A 176 6.70 14.83 51.95
CA ARG A 176 5.37 14.92 51.34
C ARG A 176 4.67 16.11 51.98
N GLY A 177 4.23 17.07 51.18
CA GLY A 177 3.46 18.22 51.65
C GLY A 177 2.43 18.64 50.60
N SER A 178 1.14 18.45 50.94
CA SER A 178 -0.01 18.98 50.21
C SER A 178 -0.10 20.50 50.35
N GLY A 179 -0.53 21.19 49.28
CA GLY A 179 -0.90 22.60 49.31
C GLY A 179 -1.27 23.10 47.92
N ALA A 180 -2.42 23.76 47.80
CA ALA A 180 -3.20 23.99 46.60
C ALA A 180 -2.84 25.28 45.83
N GLY A 181 -3.35 25.37 44.60
CA GLY A 181 -3.71 26.63 43.94
C GLY A 181 -2.66 27.22 42.99
N GLY A 182 -2.92 27.14 41.69
CA GLY A 182 -2.15 27.84 40.67
C GLY A 182 -2.57 27.43 39.27
N ASP A 183 -3.58 28.10 38.73
CA ASP A 183 -3.97 28.06 37.32
C ASP A 183 -2.76 28.42 36.45
N GLY A 184 -2.11 27.39 35.92
CA GLY A 184 -1.01 27.49 34.98
C GLY A 184 -1.39 26.77 33.69
N LEU A 185 -1.81 27.54 32.70
CA LEU A 185 -1.94 27.13 31.30
C LEU A 185 -0.68 26.33 30.89
N LYS A 186 -0.82 25.01 30.77
CA LYS A 186 0.25 24.14 30.27
C LYS A 186 0.47 24.42 28.78
N PRO A 187 1.71 24.69 28.34
CA PRO A 187 2.01 24.70 26.92
C PRO A 187 1.85 23.27 26.38
N VAL A 188 0.94 23.11 25.42
CA VAL A 188 0.90 21.94 24.54
C VAL A 188 2.14 22.04 23.64
N GLY A 189 3.18 21.29 23.97
CA GLY A 189 4.44 21.35 23.23
C GLY A 189 5.33 20.16 23.50
N GLY A 190 5.24 19.14 22.63
CA GLY A 190 6.12 17.99 22.65
C GLY A 190 5.43 16.74 22.12
N GLN A 191 5.06 16.72 20.83
CA GLN A 191 4.74 15.46 20.17
C GLN A 191 6.02 14.63 20.10
N SER A 192 6.22 13.76 21.08
CA SER A 192 7.13 12.64 20.95
C SER A 192 6.72 11.84 19.72
N LYS A 193 7.61 11.66 18.74
CA LYS A 193 7.38 10.73 17.61
C LYS A 193 7.15 9.34 18.22
N ALA A 194 5.89 8.95 18.39
CA ALA A 194 5.57 7.59 18.78
C ALA A 194 6.20 6.65 17.73
N VAL A 195 6.99 5.69 18.20
CA VAL A 195 7.56 4.66 17.33
C VAL A 195 6.40 3.79 16.87
N LEU A 196 6.09 3.85 15.57
CA LEU A 196 5.04 3.06 14.97
C LEU A 196 5.35 1.56 15.15
N SER A 197 4.34 0.81 15.56
CA SER A 197 4.42 -0.62 15.80
C SER A 197 3.64 -1.39 14.73
N PRO A 198 3.86 -2.71 14.58
CA PRO A 198 3.04 -3.54 13.69
C PRO A 198 1.53 -3.46 13.98
N ALA A 199 1.12 -3.15 15.22
CA ALA A 199 -0.28 -3.03 15.60
C ALA A 199 -0.93 -1.74 15.07
N ASP A 200 -0.14 -0.75 14.67
CA ASP A 200 -0.63 0.52 14.11
C ASP A 200 -0.91 0.43 12.60
N CYS A 201 -0.71 -0.74 11.99
CA CYS A 201 -0.96 -0.95 10.57
C CYS A 201 -2.45 -1.28 10.30
N PRO A 202 -3.13 -0.59 9.37
CA PRO A 202 -2.61 0.48 8.51
C PRO A 202 -2.60 1.85 9.19
N VAL A 203 -1.48 2.55 9.07
CA VAL A 203 -1.29 3.92 9.55
C VAL A 203 -2.19 4.86 8.76
N GLN A 204 -3.12 5.51 9.45
CA GLN A 204 -4.02 6.49 8.86
C GLN A 204 -3.35 7.86 8.81
N ALA A 205 -2.86 8.27 7.64
CA ALA A 205 -2.35 9.62 7.43
C ALA A 205 -3.48 10.66 7.46
N THR A 206 -3.22 11.82 8.06
CA THR A 206 -4.11 12.98 7.95
C THR A 206 -4.07 13.57 6.53
N ASN A 207 -5.15 14.23 6.12
CA ASN A 207 -5.15 14.98 4.87
C ASN A 207 -4.20 16.17 4.99
N PRO A 208 -3.29 16.40 4.03
CA PRO A 208 -2.54 17.64 3.96
C PRO A 208 -3.50 18.81 3.67
N PRO A 209 -3.08 20.06 3.97
CA PRO A 209 -3.85 21.24 3.61
C PRO A 209 -4.21 21.25 2.11
N PRO A 210 -5.41 21.68 1.73
CA PRO A 210 -5.77 21.84 0.32
C PRO A 210 -4.77 22.77 -0.38
N ALA A 211 -4.24 22.32 -1.51
CA ALA A 211 -3.35 23.11 -2.36
C ALA A 211 -3.50 22.68 -3.82
N PRO A 212 -3.50 23.62 -4.79
CA PRO A 212 -3.61 23.28 -6.20
C PRO A 212 -2.37 22.51 -6.68
N PRO A 213 -2.48 21.78 -7.80
CA PRO A 213 -1.31 21.19 -8.45
C PRO A 213 -0.35 22.29 -8.94
N THR A 214 0.94 21.95 -8.98
CA THR A 214 2.00 22.85 -9.45
C THR A 214 1.78 23.27 -10.90
N HIS A 215 1.39 22.33 -11.77
CA HIS A 215 1.08 22.63 -13.17
C HIS A 215 -0.44 22.68 -13.36
N LYS A 216 -0.90 23.69 -14.08
CA LYS A 216 -2.34 23.86 -14.32
C LYS A 216 -2.85 22.69 -15.18
N GLY A 217 -3.87 22.00 -14.69
CA GLY A 217 -4.46 20.86 -15.38
C GLY A 217 -3.85 19.50 -15.03
N ASP A 218 -2.83 19.47 -14.17
CA ASP A 218 -2.34 18.22 -13.61
C ASP A 218 -3.37 17.59 -12.66
N ALA A 219 -3.54 16.28 -12.76
CA ALA A 219 -4.29 15.50 -11.79
C ALA A 219 -3.80 14.04 -11.81
N ALA A 220 -3.65 13.46 -10.62
CA ALA A 220 -3.29 12.06 -10.44
C ALA A 220 -4.41 11.34 -9.70
N ALA A 221 -4.73 10.12 -10.14
CA ALA A 221 -5.58 9.20 -9.41
C ALA A 221 -4.77 7.96 -9.02
N PHE A 222 -4.80 7.62 -7.74
CA PHE A 222 -4.32 6.32 -7.27
C PHE A 222 -5.36 5.25 -7.61
N ILE A 223 -4.93 4.17 -8.27
CA ILE A 223 -5.82 3.09 -8.69
C ILE A 223 -5.74 1.93 -7.70
N ALA A 224 -4.55 1.41 -7.44
CA ALA A 224 -4.36 0.29 -6.52
C ALA A 224 -2.89 0.08 -6.14
N ASP A 225 -2.69 -0.57 -5.00
CA ASP A 225 -1.52 -1.38 -4.73
C ASP A 225 -1.62 -2.66 -5.56
N ILE A 226 -0.74 -2.82 -6.54
CA ILE A 226 -0.72 -4.03 -7.40
C ILE A 226 0.01 -5.16 -6.69
N THR A 227 1.11 -4.85 -6.02
CA THR A 227 1.79 -5.78 -5.11
C THR A 227 1.88 -5.20 -3.72
N LEU A 228 2.06 -6.08 -2.73
CA LEU A 228 2.24 -5.73 -1.32
C LEU A 228 1.15 -4.76 -0.82
N PRO A 229 -0.14 -5.17 -0.80
CA PRO A 229 -1.18 -4.40 -0.12
C PRO A 229 -0.78 -4.07 1.32
N ASP A 230 -1.45 -3.08 1.90
CA ASP A 230 -1.14 -2.64 3.25
C ASP A 230 -1.10 -3.78 4.27
N CYS A 231 -0.11 -3.71 5.16
CA CYS A 231 0.13 -4.67 6.24
C CYS A 231 0.53 -6.08 5.78
N THR A 232 0.95 -6.24 4.51
CA THR A 232 1.60 -7.45 4.05
C THR A 232 2.81 -7.79 4.93
N ARG A 233 2.92 -9.05 5.33
CA ARG A 233 4.07 -9.55 6.12
C ARG A 233 5.21 -9.96 5.21
N VAL A 234 6.41 -9.49 5.52
CA VAL A 234 7.64 -9.80 4.77
C VAL A 234 8.73 -10.17 5.77
N GLY A 235 9.56 -11.17 5.47
CA GLY A 235 10.69 -11.53 6.34
C GLY A 235 11.76 -10.43 6.38
N GLY A 236 12.48 -10.32 7.50
CA GLY A 236 13.61 -9.40 7.61
C GLY A 236 14.77 -9.70 6.64
N GLY A 237 15.42 -8.64 6.13
CA GLY A 237 16.55 -8.73 5.20
C GLY A 237 16.19 -9.22 3.79
N LYS A 238 14.91 -9.14 3.39
CA LYS A 238 14.43 -9.56 2.07
C LYS A 238 14.31 -8.37 1.13
N THR A 239 14.56 -8.60 -0.15
CA THR A 239 14.24 -7.66 -1.22
C THR A 239 12.97 -8.12 -1.92
N VAL A 240 11.99 -7.23 -2.03
CA VAL A 240 10.67 -7.47 -2.65
C VAL A 240 10.24 -6.28 -3.50
N THR A 241 9.56 -6.55 -4.61
CA THR A 241 9.08 -5.51 -5.52
C THR A 241 7.72 -4.95 -5.08
N LYS A 242 7.64 -3.64 -4.91
CA LYS A 242 6.39 -2.89 -4.74
C LYS A 242 5.95 -2.29 -6.06
N VAL A 243 4.68 -2.49 -6.40
CA VAL A 243 4.05 -1.96 -7.60
C VAL A 243 2.78 -1.21 -7.21
N TRP A 244 2.69 0.05 -7.62
CA TRP A 244 1.47 0.86 -7.55
C TRP A 244 0.95 1.12 -8.95
N ARG A 245 -0.37 1.11 -9.14
CA ARG A 245 -1.01 1.60 -10.35
C ARG A 245 -1.58 2.98 -10.12
N LEU A 246 -1.14 3.94 -10.93
CA LEU A 246 -1.66 5.30 -10.97
C LEU A 246 -2.25 5.59 -12.34
N LYS A 247 -3.11 6.60 -12.41
CA LYS A 247 -3.65 7.16 -13.65
C LYS A 247 -3.34 8.64 -13.72
N ASN A 248 -2.85 9.08 -14.88
CA ASN A 248 -2.87 10.49 -15.23
C ASN A 248 -4.32 10.89 -15.50
N ALA A 249 -4.94 11.53 -14.51
CA ALA A 249 -6.32 11.99 -14.58
C ALA A 249 -6.40 13.45 -15.04
N GLY A 250 -5.26 14.07 -15.34
CA GLY A 250 -5.13 15.46 -15.75
C GLY A 250 -5.24 15.64 -17.25
N LYS A 251 -4.72 16.78 -17.70
CA LYS A 251 -4.65 17.20 -19.10
C LYS A 251 -3.20 17.39 -19.59
N VAL A 252 -2.23 17.30 -18.69
CA VAL A 252 -0.81 17.48 -18.97
C VAL A 252 -0.14 16.10 -18.96
N PRO A 253 0.71 15.75 -19.94
CA PRO A 253 1.46 14.51 -19.90
C PRO A 253 2.47 14.53 -18.74
N TRP A 254 2.67 13.39 -18.11
CA TRP A 254 3.77 13.20 -17.15
C TRP A 254 5.00 12.78 -17.93
N GLU A 255 5.99 13.66 -18.04
CA GLU A 255 7.25 13.41 -18.75
C GLU A 255 8.42 13.66 -17.80
N GLY A 256 9.21 12.61 -17.52
CA GLY A 256 10.30 12.67 -16.54
C GLY A 256 9.87 12.81 -15.08
N TYR A 257 8.65 12.37 -14.75
CA TYR A 257 8.12 12.44 -13.38
C TYR A 257 8.70 11.30 -12.52
N SER A 258 8.76 11.49 -11.21
CA SER A 258 9.16 10.44 -10.26
C SER A 258 8.39 10.51 -8.95
N LEU A 259 8.34 9.39 -8.21
CA LEU A 259 7.93 9.36 -6.81
C LEU A 259 9.16 9.57 -5.93
N ARG A 260 9.28 10.77 -5.34
CA ARG A 260 10.34 11.15 -4.41
C ARG A 260 9.99 10.74 -2.99
N ARG A 261 10.87 9.95 -2.35
CA ARG A 261 10.75 9.53 -0.96
C ARG A 261 10.84 10.74 -0.03
N LEU A 262 9.91 10.80 0.93
CA LEU A 262 9.87 11.87 1.94
C LEU A 262 10.68 11.54 3.18
N ASP A 263 10.77 10.25 3.53
CA ASP A 263 11.40 9.78 4.76
C ASP A 263 12.91 9.62 4.55
N VAL A 264 13.59 10.76 4.47
CA VAL A 264 15.05 10.90 4.30
C VAL A 264 15.69 11.69 5.47
N PRO A 265 16.93 11.39 5.87
CA PRO A 265 17.78 10.29 5.39
C PRO A 265 17.22 8.92 5.79
N GLN A 266 17.48 7.90 4.95
CA GLN A 266 17.07 6.53 5.25
C GLN A 266 18.01 5.93 6.28
N GLN A 267 17.46 5.38 7.36
CA GLN A 267 18.25 4.72 8.41
C GLN A 267 18.34 3.21 8.17
N ALA A 268 19.42 2.56 8.63
CA ALA A 268 19.68 1.14 8.37
C ALA A 268 18.62 0.18 8.95
N ASP A 269 17.87 0.63 9.96
CA ASP A 269 16.77 -0.10 10.58
C ASP A 269 15.40 0.15 9.93
N GLN A 270 15.36 0.90 8.82
CA GLN A 270 14.17 1.16 8.03
C GLN A 270 14.18 0.34 6.74
N CYS A 271 13.01 0.20 6.11
CA CYS A 271 12.94 -0.30 4.74
C CYS A 271 13.69 0.64 3.78
N GLN A 272 14.59 0.07 2.97
CA GLN A 272 15.38 0.79 1.98
C GLN A 272 14.69 0.77 0.63
N THR A 273 14.78 1.88 -0.08
CA THR A 273 14.36 2.03 -1.50
C THR A 273 15.33 2.98 -2.19
N ILE A 274 15.27 3.06 -3.52
CA ILE A 274 15.80 4.25 -4.21
C ILE A 274 15.04 5.51 -3.76
N SER A 275 15.69 6.67 -3.81
CA SER A 275 15.11 7.94 -3.34
C SER A 275 14.09 8.53 -4.30
N ASP A 276 14.36 8.43 -5.61
CA ASP A 276 13.47 8.89 -6.67
C ASP A 276 13.10 7.68 -7.54
N VAL A 277 11.86 7.21 -7.43
CA VAL A 277 11.35 6.09 -8.22
C VAL A 277 10.80 6.64 -9.54
N PRO A 278 11.39 6.29 -10.70
CA PRO A 278 10.95 6.84 -11.98
C PRO A 278 9.52 6.41 -12.30
N ILE A 279 8.79 7.29 -12.97
CA ILE A 279 7.47 7.03 -13.53
C ILE A 279 7.61 7.09 -15.04
N ASP A 280 7.21 6.04 -15.74
CA ASP A 280 7.21 6.02 -17.21
C ASP A 280 6.32 7.14 -17.75
N ASP A 281 6.70 7.71 -18.90
CA ASP A 281 5.97 8.81 -19.50
C ASP A 281 4.50 8.44 -19.73
N THR A 282 3.60 9.22 -19.13
CA THR A 282 2.18 8.86 -19.03
C THR A 282 1.31 9.99 -19.58
N ARG A 283 0.72 9.74 -20.74
CA ARG A 283 -0.24 10.66 -21.37
C ARG A 283 -1.52 10.81 -20.53
N PRO A 284 -2.24 11.95 -20.67
CA PRO A 284 -3.56 12.14 -20.06
C PRO A 284 -4.51 10.96 -20.30
N GLY A 285 -5.21 10.54 -19.26
CA GLY A 285 -6.14 9.42 -19.26
C GLY A 285 -5.49 8.03 -19.20
N LYS A 286 -4.17 7.90 -19.37
CA LYS A 286 -3.46 6.62 -19.31
C LYS A 286 -3.07 6.23 -17.88
N MET A 287 -2.88 4.93 -17.69
CA MET A 287 -2.42 4.35 -16.44
C MET A 287 -0.96 3.93 -16.54
N VAL A 288 -0.27 3.90 -15.41
CA VAL A 288 1.12 3.49 -15.27
C VAL A 288 1.31 2.65 -14.01
N ASP A 289 2.12 1.60 -14.14
CA ASP A 289 2.55 0.76 -13.03
C ASP A 289 3.94 1.21 -12.59
N ILE A 290 4.01 1.86 -11.43
CA ILE A 290 5.24 2.41 -10.86
C ILE A 290 5.85 1.35 -9.95
N ARG A 291 7.11 0.98 -10.20
CA ARG A 291 7.79 -0.14 -9.54
C ARG A 291 8.99 0.32 -8.73
N THR A 292 9.16 -0.19 -7.52
CA THR A 292 10.37 0.01 -6.72
C THR A 292 10.74 -1.24 -5.95
N GLU A 293 12.04 -1.49 -5.81
CA GLU A 293 12.55 -2.54 -4.94
C GLU A 293 12.61 -2.04 -3.50
N ILE A 294 12.06 -2.84 -2.59
CA ILE A 294 12.10 -2.60 -1.14
C ILE A 294 13.02 -3.63 -0.52
N THR A 295 14.03 -3.19 0.23
CA THR A 295 14.82 -4.06 1.10
C THR A 295 14.41 -3.89 2.55
N THR A 296 13.89 -4.94 3.18
CA THR A 296 13.46 -4.91 4.58
C THR A 296 14.64 -4.94 5.55
N PRO A 297 14.56 -4.24 6.69
CA PRO A 297 15.56 -4.36 7.74
C PRO A 297 15.55 -5.78 8.33
N LYS A 298 16.63 -6.16 9.01
CA LYS A 298 16.68 -7.44 9.75
C LYS A 298 15.82 -7.43 11.02
N LYS A 299 15.60 -6.25 11.58
CA LYS A 299 14.84 -6.07 12.82
C LYS A 299 13.33 -6.09 12.50
N PRO A 300 12.52 -6.85 13.24
CA PRO A 300 11.06 -6.83 13.09
C PRO A 300 10.48 -5.45 13.41
N GLY A 301 9.38 -5.09 12.75
CA GLY A 301 8.72 -3.80 12.94
C GLY A 301 7.77 -3.43 11.82
N LEU A 302 7.16 -2.25 11.92
CA LEU A 302 6.36 -1.68 10.84
C LEU A 302 7.26 -0.80 9.96
N CYS A 303 7.34 -1.15 8.67
CA CYS A 303 7.83 -0.20 7.67
C CYS A 303 6.66 0.60 7.14
N TYR A 304 6.72 1.93 7.27
CA TYR A 304 5.79 2.86 6.65
C TYR A 304 6.61 3.92 5.91
N VAL A 305 6.55 3.93 4.58
CA VAL A 305 7.37 4.80 3.73
C VAL A 305 6.48 5.57 2.76
N ARG A 306 6.74 6.87 2.64
CA ARG A 306 5.91 7.83 1.93
C ARG A 306 6.67 8.50 0.80
N PHE A 307 5.95 8.80 -0.27
CA PHE A 307 6.45 9.40 -1.49
C PHE A 307 5.53 10.53 -1.97
N LYS A 308 6.12 11.57 -2.57
CA LYS A 308 5.41 12.59 -3.32
C LYS A 308 5.84 12.54 -4.78
N MET A 309 4.89 12.72 -5.68
CA MET A 309 5.22 12.87 -7.09
C MET A 309 5.90 14.22 -7.33
N VAL A 310 7.03 14.21 -8.02
CA VAL A 310 7.79 15.37 -8.47
C VAL A 310 7.91 15.35 -10.00
N ASP A 311 8.02 16.53 -10.61
CA ASP A 311 8.31 16.66 -12.04
C ASP A 311 9.82 16.49 -12.34
N ALA A 312 10.20 16.60 -13.61
CA ALA A 312 11.59 16.48 -14.07
C ALA A 312 12.56 17.50 -13.43
N SER A 313 12.06 18.62 -12.92
CA SER A 313 12.86 19.61 -12.18
C SER A 313 13.00 19.28 -10.69
N GLY A 314 12.32 18.23 -10.22
CA GLY A 314 12.28 17.82 -8.83
C GLY A 314 11.26 18.60 -7.97
N LYS A 315 10.36 19.37 -8.58
CA LYS A 315 9.33 20.13 -7.86
C LYS A 315 8.13 19.23 -7.56
N VAL A 316 7.60 19.29 -6.34
CA VAL A 316 6.40 18.54 -5.94
C VAL A 316 5.19 18.97 -6.77
N VAL A 317 4.55 18.01 -7.43
CA VAL A 317 3.46 18.29 -8.38
C VAL A 317 2.11 18.41 -7.68
N PHE A 318 1.85 17.54 -6.70
CA PHE A 318 0.56 17.47 -5.99
C PHE A 318 0.74 17.75 -4.49
N PRO A 319 0.95 19.02 -4.07
CA PRO A 319 1.18 19.35 -2.66
C PRO A 319 -0.04 19.03 -1.78
N GLY A 320 -1.26 19.26 -2.28
CA GLY A 320 -2.50 19.00 -1.55
C GLY A 320 -2.99 17.55 -1.52
N ASN A 321 -2.33 16.63 -2.25
CA ASN A 321 -2.70 15.21 -2.23
C ASN A 321 -2.01 14.47 -1.07
N ARG A 322 -2.59 13.38 -0.58
CA ARG A 322 -1.85 12.48 0.33
C ARG A 322 -0.60 11.91 -0.36
N PRO A 323 0.48 11.61 0.39
CA PRO A 323 1.59 10.85 -0.15
C PRO A 323 1.15 9.46 -0.64
N VAL A 324 1.71 9.03 -1.76
CA VAL A 324 1.72 7.59 -2.12
C VAL A 324 2.59 6.89 -1.10
N ASN A 325 2.21 5.72 -0.61
CA ASN A 325 2.96 5.04 0.43
C ASN A 325 2.91 3.53 0.27
N PHE A 326 3.77 2.84 1.01
CA PHE A 326 3.57 1.43 1.33
C PHE A 326 3.72 1.25 2.84
N GLN A 327 3.04 0.24 3.36
CA GLN A 327 3.18 -0.17 4.74
C GLN A 327 3.19 -1.69 4.85
N ILE A 328 4.29 -2.24 5.37
CA ILE A 328 4.51 -3.68 5.50
C ILE A 328 5.01 -4.03 6.90
N ILE A 329 4.64 -5.21 7.37
CA ILE A 329 5.08 -5.74 8.67
C ILE A 329 6.30 -6.63 8.43
N VAL A 330 7.43 -6.24 8.99
CA VAL A 330 8.66 -7.03 8.97
C VAL A 330 8.61 -8.04 10.12
N GLY A 331 8.69 -9.33 9.78
CA GLY A 331 8.73 -10.46 10.70
C GLY A 331 10.13 -10.87 11.11
#